data_AF-A0A3A2Z5W3-F1
#
_entry.id   AF-A0A3A2Z5W3-F1
#
_cell.length_a   1.000
_cell.length_b   1.000
_cell.length_c   1.000
_cell.angle_alpha   90.00
_cell.angle_beta   90.00
_cell.angle_gamma   90.00
#
_symmetry.space_group_name_H-M   'P 1'
#
loop_
_entity.id
_entity.type
_entity.pdbx_description
1 polymer ?
#
loop_
_entity_poly.entity_id
_entity_poly.type
_entity_poly.pdbx_seq_one_letter_code
_entity_poly.pdbx_strand_id
1 'polypeptide(L)'
;SQSQKGIEEGIQDVSLDDTGDNDEGLEERPNIDITAVDIADWSSVVERLSAAIHSSDVPALRSCPAPLLPGSNGEGQRRGGGKFNVDFKRADVLNLSDEEFRALFPGNQTGGTNTPQSTVLVTLMFTLNELFSTSMAKATAFLLRLTDSLQSGTILLVVDSPGSYSTLKLGGQGSSKGKAQEDASSAEQPRKQERQYPMKFLLDHTLLSVAKGKWEKVFSQDSRWWRREAARLSYDVGEGAGLEDMRFQLHIYRRLDE
;
A
#
# COMPACT_ATOMS: atom_id res chain seq x y z
N SER A 1 -9.31 21.23 -13.95
CA SER A 1 -9.37 20.56 -15.26
C SER A 1 -8.02 20.56 -16.00
N GLN A 2 -7.05 21.43 -15.67
CA GLN A 2 -5.69 21.37 -16.26
C GLN A 2 -4.69 20.42 -15.57
N SER A 3 -4.96 19.95 -14.35
CA SER A 3 -4.05 19.06 -13.60
C SER A 3 -4.19 17.56 -13.96
N GLN A 4 -5.32 17.15 -14.55
CA GLN A 4 -5.55 15.75 -14.93
C GLN A 4 -4.78 15.31 -16.18
N LYS A 5 -4.40 16.27 -17.06
CA LYS A 5 -3.74 15.97 -18.33
C LYS A 5 -2.28 15.53 -18.18
N GLY A 6 -1.54 16.10 -17.23
CA GLY A 6 -0.11 15.79 -17.06
C GLY A 6 0.17 14.41 -16.47
N ILE A 7 -0.77 13.81 -15.75
CA ILE A 7 -0.60 12.49 -15.13
C ILE A 7 -0.94 11.37 -16.13
N GLU A 8 -1.92 11.57 -17.01
CA GLU A 8 -2.24 10.62 -18.09
C GLU A 8 -1.09 10.51 -19.11
N GLU A 9 -0.38 11.62 -19.39
CA GLU A 9 0.84 11.61 -20.21
C GLU A 9 2.00 10.87 -19.52
N GLY A 10 2.18 11.03 -18.20
CA GLY A 10 3.25 10.35 -17.45
C GLY A 10 3.07 8.83 -17.29
N ILE A 11 1.84 8.30 -17.44
CA ILE A 11 1.57 6.85 -17.40
C ILE A 11 1.76 6.21 -18.79
N GLN A 12 1.65 6.97 -19.88
CA GLN A 12 1.89 6.48 -21.24
C GLN A 12 3.39 6.29 -21.56
N ASP A 13 4.27 6.94 -20.81
CA ASP A 13 5.72 6.88 -21.05
C ASP A 13 6.42 5.70 -20.37
N VAL A 14 5.69 4.87 -19.62
CA VAL A 14 6.20 3.58 -19.11
C VAL A 14 6.00 2.52 -20.21
N SER A 15 6.66 2.73 -21.35
CA SER A 15 6.77 1.72 -22.40
C SER A 15 7.75 0.64 -21.96
N LEU A 16 7.35 -0.63 -22.05
CA LEU A 16 8.23 -1.80 -21.84
C LEU A 16 9.04 -2.16 -23.10
N ASP A 17 9.01 -1.32 -24.12
CA ASP A 17 9.75 -1.55 -25.36
C ASP A 17 11.16 -0.97 -25.22
N ASP A 18 12.09 -1.86 -24.86
CA ASP A 18 13.53 -1.67 -24.90
C ASP A 18 13.97 -1.39 -26.34
N THR A 19 13.93 -0.12 -26.73
CA THR A 19 14.57 0.36 -27.94
C THR A 19 16.01 0.69 -27.55
N GLY A 20 16.89 -0.27 -27.80
CA GLY A 20 18.31 -0.15 -27.54
C GLY A 20 18.89 1.08 -28.24
N ASP A 21 19.12 2.13 -27.46
CA ASP A 21 20.04 3.18 -27.80
C ASP A 21 21.17 3.17 -26.75
N ASN A 22 22.39 2.96 -27.24
CA ASN A 22 23.59 2.87 -26.43
C ASN A 22 23.95 4.27 -25.93
N ASP A 23 23.37 4.71 -24.83
CA ASP A 23 23.92 5.81 -24.02
C ASP A 23 24.50 5.21 -22.73
N GLU A 24 25.83 5.07 -22.68
CA GLU A 24 26.55 4.64 -21.48
C GLU A 24 26.64 5.78 -20.44
N GLY A 25 25.48 6.33 -20.08
CA GLY A 25 25.33 7.06 -18.83
C GLY A 25 25.44 6.08 -17.66
N LEU A 26 26.29 6.38 -16.68
CA LEU A 26 26.30 5.67 -15.40
C LEU A 26 24.96 5.94 -14.70
N GLU A 27 23.92 5.16 -14.99
CA GLU A 27 22.66 5.26 -14.26
C GLU A 27 22.90 4.89 -12.80
N GLU A 28 23.00 5.91 -11.95
CA GLU A 28 22.98 5.75 -10.51
C GLU A 28 21.63 5.20 -10.11
N ARG A 29 21.57 3.90 -9.81
CA ARG A 29 20.33 3.30 -9.32
C ARG A 29 20.09 3.79 -7.88
N PRO A 30 18.87 4.23 -7.54
CA PRO A 30 18.57 4.68 -6.19
C PRO A 30 18.65 3.53 -5.19
N ASN A 31 19.01 3.85 -3.95
CA ASN A 31 18.86 2.92 -2.83
C ASN A 31 17.38 2.86 -2.43
N ILE A 32 16.85 1.66 -2.29
CA ILE A 32 15.47 1.39 -1.89
C ILE A 32 15.50 0.53 -0.63
N ASP A 33 14.91 1.03 0.45
CA ASP A 33 14.68 0.27 1.67
C ASP A 33 13.16 0.11 1.87
N ILE A 34 12.70 -1.12 2.02
CA ILE A 34 11.28 -1.46 2.17
C ILE A 34 11.06 -2.04 3.56
N THR A 35 10.10 -1.48 4.31
CA THR A 35 9.58 -2.10 5.53
C THR A 35 8.19 -2.65 5.26
N ALA A 36 8.08 -3.97 5.17
CA ALA A 36 6.82 -4.68 4.99
C ALA A 36 6.25 -5.10 6.37
N VAL A 37 4.95 -4.91 6.58
CA VAL A 37 4.30 -5.20 7.86
C VAL A 37 2.99 -5.94 7.61
N ASP A 38 2.81 -7.06 8.28
CA ASP A 38 1.55 -7.83 8.27
C ASP A 38 1.40 -8.61 9.58
N ILE A 39 0.17 -8.95 9.95
CA ILE A 39 -0.11 -9.74 11.16
C ILE A 39 0.27 -11.23 10.98
N ALA A 40 0.16 -11.74 9.76
CA ALA A 40 0.59 -13.08 9.37
C ALA A 40 2.11 -13.14 9.19
N ASP A 41 2.67 -14.34 9.32
CA ASP A 41 4.11 -14.55 9.21
C ASP A 41 4.55 -14.81 7.77
N TRP A 42 5.08 -13.78 7.11
CA TRP A 42 5.61 -13.85 5.75
C TRP A 42 7.13 -13.93 5.71
N SER A 43 7.82 -14.06 6.85
CA SER A 43 9.29 -13.97 6.94
C SER A 43 9.97 -14.94 5.98
N SER A 44 9.55 -16.22 5.96
CA SER A 44 10.11 -17.23 5.05
C SER A 44 9.86 -16.96 3.57
N VAL A 45 8.77 -16.26 3.23
CA VAL A 45 8.47 -15.88 1.84
C VAL A 45 9.36 -14.70 1.44
N VAL A 46 9.44 -13.68 2.28
CA VAL A 46 10.29 -12.50 2.06
C VAL A 46 11.76 -12.89 1.96
N GLU A 47 12.26 -13.74 2.86
CA GLU A 47 13.64 -14.25 2.83
C GLU A 47 13.93 -15.00 1.53
N ARG A 48 13.02 -15.87 1.08
CA ARG A 48 13.20 -16.60 -0.19
C ARG A 48 13.16 -15.69 -1.41
N LEU A 49 12.25 -14.71 -1.44
CA LEU A 49 12.20 -13.73 -2.52
C LEU A 49 13.48 -12.89 -2.55
N SER A 50 13.94 -12.43 -1.38
CA SER A 50 15.20 -11.68 -1.25
C SER A 50 16.42 -12.52 -1.65
N ALA A 51 16.46 -13.80 -1.31
CA ALA A 51 17.53 -14.69 -1.78
C ALA A 51 17.46 -14.92 -3.29
N ALA A 52 16.26 -15.08 -3.86
CA ALA A 52 16.05 -15.33 -5.28
C ALA A 52 16.48 -14.15 -6.15
N ILE A 53 16.17 -12.91 -5.79
CA ILE A 53 16.56 -11.72 -6.59
C ILE A 53 18.10 -11.55 -6.70
N HIS A 54 18.85 -12.06 -5.72
CA HIS A 54 20.32 -12.04 -5.71
C HIS A 54 20.97 -13.30 -6.28
N SER A 55 20.18 -14.36 -6.53
CA SER A 55 20.70 -15.64 -6.98
C SER A 55 20.86 -15.66 -8.50
N SER A 56 22.00 -16.19 -8.96
CA SER A 56 22.26 -16.45 -10.38
C SER A 56 21.59 -17.75 -10.87
N ASP A 57 21.09 -18.57 -9.94
CA ASP A 57 20.53 -19.90 -10.24
C ASP A 57 19.03 -19.84 -10.61
N VAL A 58 18.41 -18.65 -10.54
CA VAL A 58 17.00 -18.47 -10.91
C VAL A 58 16.85 -18.51 -12.43
N PRO A 59 15.90 -19.29 -12.98
CA PRO A 59 15.61 -19.27 -14.41
C PRO A 59 15.32 -17.86 -14.91
N ALA A 60 16.10 -17.41 -15.88
CA ALA A 60 16.05 -16.05 -16.40
C ALA A 60 15.69 -16.05 -17.89
N LEU A 61 14.89 -15.06 -18.28
CA LEU A 61 14.66 -14.74 -19.69
C LEU A 61 15.85 -13.90 -20.20
N ARG A 62 16.13 -13.94 -21.50
CA ARG A 62 17.20 -13.10 -22.09
C ARG A 62 16.99 -11.61 -21.85
N SER A 63 15.73 -11.17 -21.77
CA SER A 63 15.34 -9.78 -21.47
C SER A 63 15.48 -9.41 -19.99
N CYS A 64 15.67 -10.38 -19.10
CA CYS A 64 15.78 -10.14 -17.67
C CYS A 64 16.75 -11.19 -17.07
N PRO A 65 18.07 -11.01 -17.25
CA PRO A 65 19.07 -11.96 -16.81
C PRO A 65 19.14 -12.04 -15.28
N ALA A 66 19.39 -13.24 -14.75
CA ALA A 66 19.71 -13.43 -13.34
C ALA A 66 21.20 -13.16 -13.08
N PRO A 67 21.58 -12.65 -11.89
CA PRO A 67 20.69 -12.19 -10.81
C PRO A 67 20.01 -10.87 -11.17
N LEU A 68 18.75 -10.70 -10.72
CA LEU A 68 17.99 -9.46 -10.93
C LEU A 68 18.68 -8.26 -10.29
N LEU A 69 19.31 -8.49 -9.14
CA LEU A 69 20.15 -7.54 -8.45
C LEU A 69 21.54 -8.16 -8.23
N PRO A 70 22.55 -7.78 -9.02
CA PRO A 70 23.90 -8.29 -8.81
C PRO A 70 24.45 -7.83 -7.46
N GLY A 71 24.99 -8.78 -6.69
CA GLY A 71 25.61 -8.49 -5.40
C GLY A 71 26.80 -7.54 -5.51
N SER A 72 27.07 -6.79 -4.45
CA SER A 72 28.17 -5.80 -4.36
C SER A 72 29.59 -6.38 -4.46
N ASN A 73 29.74 -7.70 -4.57
CA ASN A 73 31.01 -8.41 -4.41
C ASN A 73 31.59 -8.97 -5.73
N GLY A 74 31.06 -8.57 -6.89
CA GLY A 74 31.60 -8.97 -8.19
C GLY A 74 32.79 -8.10 -8.59
N GLU A 75 33.94 -8.74 -8.89
CA GLU A 75 35.09 -8.07 -9.52
C GLU A 75 34.67 -7.54 -10.90
N GLY A 76 34.35 -6.24 -10.97
CA GLY A 76 33.87 -5.57 -12.19
C GLY A 76 32.80 -4.49 -11.98
N GLN A 77 32.44 -4.14 -10.75
CA GLN A 77 31.36 -3.18 -10.48
C GLN A 77 31.61 -1.81 -11.16
N ARG A 78 30.78 -1.48 -12.15
CA ARG A 78 30.43 -0.09 -12.48
C ARG A 78 29.92 0.55 -11.18
N ARG A 79 30.47 1.69 -10.78
CA ARG A 79 30.30 2.39 -9.48
C ARG A 79 28.86 2.86 -9.13
N GLY A 80 27.81 2.35 -9.76
CA GLY A 80 26.43 2.89 -9.69
C GLY A 80 25.33 1.94 -9.20
N GLY A 81 25.66 0.84 -8.50
CA GLY A 81 24.67 -0.15 -8.05
C GLY A 81 23.91 0.30 -6.79
N GLY A 82 22.65 0.70 -6.95
CA GLY A 82 21.71 0.98 -5.86
C GLY A 82 21.41 -0.26 -5.02
N LYS A 83 21.29 -0.06 -3.70
CA LYS A 83 20.92 -1.09 -2.72
C LYS A 83 19.42 -1.33 -2.70
N PHE A 84 19.00 -2.57 -2.49
CA PHE A 84 17.60 -2.93 -2.32
C PHE A 84 17.46 -3.83 -1.10
N ASN A 85 16.83 -3.33 -0.04
CA ASN A 85 16.63 -4.07 1.20
C ASN A 85 15.14 -4.21 1.49
N VAL A 86 14.74 -5.37 2.00
CA VAL A 86 13.36 -5.64 2.42
C VAL A 86 13.40 -6.20 3.83
N ASP A 87 12.91 -5.41 4.78
CA ASP A 87 12.70 -5.81 6.16
C ASP A 87 11.23 -6.18 6.36
N PHE A 88 10.97 -7.33 6.98
CA PHE A 88 9.62 -7.75 7.32
C PHE A 88 9.40 -7.71 8.83
N LYS A 89 8.30 -7.07 9.26
CA LYS A 89 7.86 -7.04 10.65
C LYS A 89 6.50 -7.69 10.76
N ARG A 90 6.45 -8.84 11.43
CA ARG A 90 5.19 -9.46 11.83
C ARG A 90 4.54 -8.67 12.96
N ALA A 91 3.50 -7.90 12.68
CA ALA A 91 2.81 -7.09 13.68
C ALA A 91 1.37 -6.74 13.28
N ASP A 92 0.51 -6.55 14.27
CA ASP A 92 -0.81 -5.97 14.08
C ASP A 92 -0.72 -4.43 14.13
N VAL A 93 -0.77 -3.80 12.96
CA VAL A 93 -0.69 -2.34 12.80
C VAL A 93 -1.76 -1.56 13.57
N LEU A 94 -2.89 -2.19 13.91
CA LEU A 94 -3.96 -1.56 14.70
C LEU A 94 -3.68 -1.56 16.21
N ASN A 95 -2.68 -2.31 16.68
CA ASN A 95 -2.35 -2.48 18.09
C ASN A 95 -0.88 -2.20 18.44
N LEU A 96 -0.09 -1.66 17.51
CA LEU A 96 1.28 -1.23 17.76
C LEU A 96 1.35 -0.11 18.80
N SER A 97 2.30 -0.21 19.74
CA SER A 97 2.67 0.92 20.61
C SER A 97 3.25 2.08 19.79
N ASP A 98 3.36 3.27 20.39
CA ASP A 98 3.90 4.45 19.70
C ASP A 98 5.38 4.31 19.35
N GLU A 99 6.16 3.61 20.17
CA GLU A 99 7.56 3.31 19.87
C GLU A 99 7.69 2.36 18.67
N GLU A 100 6.94 1.25 18.69
CA GLU A 100 6.97 0.26 17.62
C GLU A 100 6.45 0.80 16.29
N PHE A 101 5.49 1.73 16.34
CA PHE A 101 4.93 2.40 15.18
C PHE A 101 5.92 3.38 14.56
N ARG A 102 6.59 4.21 15.37
CA ARG A 102 7.64 5.11 14.87
C ARG A 102 8.83 4.35 14.28
N ALA A 103 9.16 3.19 14.86
CA ALA A 103 10.21 2.32 14.33
C ALA A 103 9.92 1.79 12.91
N LEU A 104 8.67 1.86 12.42
CA LEU A 104 8.34 1.53 11.03
C LEU A 104 8.88 2.57 10.03
N PHE A 105 9.24 3.76 10.49
CA PHE A 105 9.69 4.89 9.67
C PHE A 105 11.09 5.32 10.12
N PRO A 106 12.11 4.45 9.99
CA PRO A 106 13.44 4.67 10.58
C PRO A 106 14.11 5.97 10.10
N GLY A 107 13.74 6.44 8.91
CA GLY A 107 14.23 7.69 8.34
C GLY A 107 13.68 9.00 8.92
N ASN A 108 12.57 8.95 9.65
CA ASN A 108 11.92 10.17 10.15
C ASN A 108 12.47 10.63 11.51
N GLN A 109 13.55 10.01 12.01
CA GLN A 109 14.18 10.33 13.30
C GLN A 109 15.19 11.49 13.16
N THR A 110 14.99 12.56 13.93
CA THR A 110 15.74 13.84 13.88
C THR A 110 17.12 13.78 14.57
N GLY A 111 17.88 12.71 14.37
CA GLY A 111 19.11 12.46 15.14
C GLY A 111 20.24 11.80 14.35
N GLY A 112 20.99 12.61 13.59
CA GLY A 112 22.39 12.33 13.26
C GLY A 112 22.65 11.46 12.02
N THR A 113 22.82 12.10 10.87
CA THR A 113 23.85 11.90 9.81
C THR A 113 23.37 12.66 8.55
N ASN A 114 24.28 13.18 7.74
CA ASN A 114 24.03 14.13 6.64
C ASN A 114 23.30 13.54 5.41
N THR A 115 22.50 12.49 5.58
CA THR A 115 21.66 11.93 4.52
C THR A 115 20.27 11.64 5.11
N PRO A 116 19.23 12.43 4.77
CA PRO A 116 17.88 12.14 5.18
C PRO A 116 17.38 10.94 4.36
N GLN A 117 17.56 9.72 4.87
CA GLN A 117 16.63 8.66 4.50
C GLN A 117 15.32 9.10 5.13
N SER A 118 14.28 9.39 4.35
CA SER A 118 12.94 9.64 4.88
C SER A 118 11.96 8.72 4.19
N THR A 119 10.85 8.41 4.86
CA THR A 119 9.82 7.59 4.22
C THR A 119 9.15 8.40 3.12
N VAL A 120 9.43 8.06 1.86
CA VAL A 120 8.86 8.74 0.69
C VAL A 120 7.49 8.19 0.29
N LEU A 121 7.23 6.91 0.55
CA LEU A 121 6.01 6.22 0.13
C LEU A 121 5.52 5.26 1.23
N VAL A 122 4.24 5.32 1.53
CA VAL A 122 3.50 4.33 2.33
C VAL A 122 2.42 3.72 1.46
N THR A 123 2.34 2.40 1.43
CA THR A 123 1.35 1.67 0.63
C THR A 123 0.40 0.87 1.51
N LEU A 124 -0.90 0.96 1.25
CA LEU A 124 -1.91 0.01 1.74
C LEU A 124 -2.47 -0.73 0.53
N MET A 125 -2.11 -2.00 0.39
CA MET A 125 -2.39 -2.82 -0.80
C MET A 125 -3.34 -3.96 -0.43
N PHE A 126 -4.63 -3.81 -0.76
CA PHE A 126 -5.71 -4.78 -0.48
C PHE A 126 -5.84 -5.13 1.01
N THR A 127 -5.66 -4.13 1.86
CA THR A 127 -5.77 -4.27 3.32
C THR A 127 -6.65 -3.21 3.98
N LEU A 128 -6.96 -2.10 3.30
CA LEU A 128 -7.65 -0.99 3.94
C LEU A 128 -9.09 -1.39 4.32
N ASN A 129 -9.76 -2.12 3.43
CA ASN A 129 -11.10 -2.62 3.67
C ASN A 129 -11.15 -3.57 4.88
N GLU A 130 -10.16 -4.45 5.01
CA GLU A 130 -10.00 -5.39 6.13
C GLU A 130 -9.76 -4.63 7.44
N LEU A 131 -8.85 -3.64 7.44
CA LEU A 131 -8.54 -2.84 8.63
C LEU A 131 -9.80 -2.12 9.18
N PHE A 132 -10.57 -1.48 8.30
CA PHE A 132 -11.82 -0.82 8.70
C PHE A 132 -12.89 -1.80 9.16
N SER A 133 -12.95 -2.99 8.55
CA SER A 133 -13.88 -4.06 8.95
C SER A 133 -13.52 -4.67 10.31
N THR A 134 -12.23 -4.81 10.61
CA THR A 134 -11.74 -5.25 11.92
C THR A 134 -12.07 -4.24 13.00
N SER A 135 -11.76 -2.96 12.78
CA SER A 135 -12.16 -1.89 13.70
C SER A 135 -12.08 -0.52 13.04
N MET A 136 -13.24 0.08 12.80
CA MET A 136 -13.34 1.43 12.25
C MET A 136 -12.56 2.46 13.09
N ALA A 137 -12.70 2.38 14.41
CA ALA A 137 -12.04 3.31 15.33
C ALA A 137 -10.51 3.16 15.30
N LYS A 138 -9.99 1.91 15.36
CA LYS A 138 -8.55 1.69 15.33
C LYS A 138 -7.94 1.99 13.96
N ALA A 139 -8.63 1.66 12.87
CA ALA A 139 -8.17 2.01 11.52
C ALA A 139 -8.12 3.53 11.32
N THR A 140 -9.13 4.25 11.81
CA THR A 140 -9.11 5.73 11.81
C THR A 140 -7.96 6.27 12.64
N ALA A 141 -7.74 5.74 13.84
CA ALA A 141 -6.62 6.13 14.69
C ALA A 141 -5.26 5.82 14.04
N PHE A 142 -5.13 4.67 13.36
CA PHE A 142 -3.94 4.30 12.59
C PHE A 142 -3.64 5.32 11.48
N LEU A 143 -4.63 5.74 10.69
CA LEU A 143 -4.46 6.77 9.65
C LEU A 143 -4.06 8.14 10.24
N LEU A 144 -4.59 8.50 11.41
CA LEU A 144 -4.19 9.73 12.11
C LEU A 144 -2.77 9.62 12.66
N ARG A 145 -2.37 8.47 13.22
CA ARG A 145 -0.98 8.22 13.65
C ARG A 145 0.00 8.27 12.48
N LEU A 146 -0.37 7.73 11.31
CA LEU A 146 0.40 7.90 10.07
C LEU A 146 0.58 9.38 9.74
N THR A 147 -0.52 10.15 9.80
CA THR A 147 -0.50 11.59 9.53
C THR A 147 0.51 12.34 10.40
N ASP A 148 0.57 12.00 11.69
CA ASP A 148 1.44 12.67 12.65
C ASP A 148 2.89 12.16 12.61
N SER A 149 3.15 10.99 12.00
CA SER A 149 4.49 10.38 11.97
C SER A 149 5.23 10.55 10.63
N LEU A 150 4.50 10.87 9.55
CA LEU A 150 5.06 11.01 8.21
C LEU A 150 5.47 12.47 7.94
N GLN A 151 6.60 12.60 7.25
CA GLN A 151 7.11 13.91 6.83
C GLN A 151 6.31 14.48 5.66
N SER A 152 6.37 15.79 5.49
CA SER A 152 5.82 16.43 4.31
C SER A 152 6.45 15.89 3.03
N GLY A 153 5.66 15.84 1.96
CA GLY A 153 6.04 15.23 0.68
C GLY A 153 5.83 13.71 0.63
N THR A 154 5.69 13.02 1.76
CA THR A 154 5.40 11.57 1.75
C THR A 154 4.10 11.27 1.00
N ILE A 155 4.14 10.26 0.14
CA ILE A 155 2.99 9.76 -0.60
C ILE A 155 2.33 8.61 0.14
N LEU A 156 1.01 8.65 0.29
CA LEU A 156 0.20 7.52 0.71
C LEU A 156 -0.56 6.97 -0.50
N LEU A 157 -0.20 5.76 -0.92
CA LEU A 157 -0.86 5.01 -1.98
C LEU A 157 -1.78 3.97 -1.34
N VAL A 158 -3.08 4.04 -1.66
CA VAL A 158 -4.07 3.05 -1.27
C VAL A 158 -4.57 2.36 -2.52
N VAL A 159 -4.41 1.05 -2.60
CA VAL A 159 -5.01 0.19 -3.62
C VAL A 159 -5.87 -0.84 -2.92
N ASP A 160 -7.11 -1.02 -3.36
CA ASP A 160 -8.00 -2.00 -2.76
C ASP A 160 -9.03 -2.52 -3.77
N SER A 161 -9.78 -3.55 -3.40
CA SER A 161 -10.95 -4.00 -4.14
C SER A 161 -12.10 -2.96 -4.03
N PRO A 162 -12.81 -2.66 -5.13
CA PRO A 162 -14.00 -1.84 -5.10
C PRO A 162 -15.25 -2.71 -4.92
N GLY A 163 -16.38 -2.09 -4.60
CA GLY A 163 -17.70 -2.74 -4.60
C GLY A 163 -18.20 -3.11 -3.22
N SER A 164 -18.96 -4.20 -3.10
CA SER A 164 -19.63 -4.61 -1.85
C SER A 164 -18.67 -4.85 -0.68
N TYR A 165 -17.44 -5.29 -0.96
CA TYR A 165 -16.38 -5.47 0.04
C TYR A 165 -15.87 -4.13 0.61
N SER A 166 -16.02 -3.05 -0.16
CA SER A 166 -15.56 -1.71 0.22
C SER A 166 -16.62 -0.88 0.92
N THR A 167 -17.56 -1.48 1.64
CA THR A 167 -18.67 -0.74 2.27
C THR A 167 -18.91 -1.14 3.73
N LEU A 168 -19.26 -0.16 4.55
CA LEU A 168 -19.54 -0.35 5.98
C LEU A 168 -21.00 -0.06 6.28
N LYS A 169 -21.57 -0.86 7.18
CA LYS A 169 -22.93 -0.66 7.70
C LYS A 169 -22.87 0.22 8.94
N LEU A 170 -23.37 1.45 8.85
CA LEU A 170 -23.45 2.37 9.98
C LEU A 170 -24.92 2.49 10.41
N GLY A 171 -25.25 2.05 11.63
CA GLY A 171 -26.62 2.18 12.16
C GLY A 171 -27.11 1.09 13.14
N GLY A 172 -26.39 -0.03 13.29
CA GLY A 172 -26.75 -1.09 14.23
C GLY A 172 -26.20 -0.82 15.64
N GLN A 173 -27.02 -0.27 16.53
CA GLN A 173 -26.63 0.05 17.90
C GLN A 173 -26.61 -1.22 18.77
N GLY A 174 -25.44 -1.62 19.25
CA GLY A 174 -25.24 -2.34 20.53
C GLY A 174 -25.85 -3.74 20.66
N SER A 175 -25.01 -4.77 20.48
CA SER A 175 -25.23 -6.08 21.09
C SER A 175 -25.27 -5.97 22.62
N SER A 176 -26.50 -5.99 23.15
CA SER A 176 -26.92 -6.86 24.27
C SER A 176 -26.05 -6.89 25.54
N LYS A 177 -26.33 -5.97 26.46
CA LYS A 177 -26.41 -6.30 27.91
C LYS A 177 -27.56 -5.52 28.53
N GLY A 178 -28.77 -6.05 28.36
CA GLY A 178 -29.98 -5.56 28.98
C GLY A 178 -31.02 -6.67 28.91
N LYS A 179 -31.48 -7.11 30.08
CA LYS A 179 -32.33 -8.28 30.29
C LYS A 179 -33.55 -8.29 29.37
N ALA A 180 -33.86 -9.46 28.81
CA ALA A 180 -35.18 -9.76 28.31
C ALA A 180 -36.16 -9.65 29.49
N GLN A 181 -37.09 -8.72 29.39
CA GLN A 181 -38.38 -8.85 30.04
C GLN A 181 -39.43 -8.54 28.98
N GLU A 182 -40.17 -9.59 28.64
CA GLU A 182 -41.30 -9.57 27.74
C GLU A 182 -42.35 -8.64 28.32
N ASP A 183 -42.78 -7.65 27.55
CA ASP A 183 -44.15 -7.17 27.61
C ASP A 183 -44.57 -6.64 26.24
N ALA A 184 -45.57 -7.30 25.70
CA ALA A 184 -46.19 -7.02 24.43
C ALA A 184 -47.01 -5.73 24.52
N SER A 185 -46.57 -4.66 23.86
CA SER A 185 -47.49 -3.64 23.36
C SER A 185 -46.90 -2.92 22.15
N SER A 186 -47.78 -2.79 21.16
CA SER A 186 -47.60 -2.32 19.80
C SER A 186 -47.13 -0.87 19.69
N ALA A 187 -45.95 -0.67 19.11
CA ALA A 187 -45.57 0.56 18.42
C ALA A 187 -44.61 0.20 17.29
N GLU A 188 -44.99 0.45 16.03
CA GLU A 188 -44.08 0.37 14.89
C GLU A 188 -42.96 1.38 15.06
N GLN A 189 -41.82 0.93 15.60
CA GLN A 189 -40.60 1.71 15.58
C GLN A 189 -40.11 1.81 14.12
N PRO A 190 -39.71 3.00 13.64
CA PRO A 190 -39.09 3.10 12.33
C PRO A 190 -37.79 2.29 12.37
N ARG A 191 -37.72 1.23 11.56
CA ARG A 191 -36.48 0.46 11.35
C ARG A 191 -35.41 1.46 10.93
N LYS A 192 -34.45 1.75 11.82
CA LYS A 192 -33.32 2.63 11.54
C LYS A 192 -32.53 1.95 10.42
N GLN A 193 -32.73 2.42 9.19
CA GLN A 193 -32.12 1.81 8.01
C GLN A 193 -30.60 1.83 8.19
N GLU A 194 -29.98 0.66 8.16
CA GLU A 194 -28.52 0.53 8.11
C GLU A 194 -28.04 1.22 6.83
N ARG A 195 -27.27 2.30 6.98
CA ARG A 195 -26.73 3.02 5.84
C ARG A 195 -25.38 2.42 5.48
N GLN A 196 -25.23 2.06 4.21
CA GLN A 196 -24.03 1.47 3.67
C GLN A 196 -23.16 2.58 3.07
N TYR A 197 -21.97 2.76 3.63
CA TYR A 197 -21.03 3.82 3.21
C TYR A 197 -19.76 3.19 2.63
N PRO A 198 -19.34 3.59 1.42
CA PRO A 198 -18.06 3.15 0.89
C PRO A 198 -16.88 3.57 1.80
N MET A 199 -15.94 2.67 2.04
CA MET A 199 -14.82 2.88 2.98
C MET A 199 -13.89 4.01 2.53
N LYS A 200 -13.84 4.29 1.22
CA LYS A 200 -13.24 5.51 0.66
C LYS A 200 -13.74 6.78 1.34
N PHE A 201 -15.03 6.86 1.71
CA PHE A 201 -15.55 8.04 2.42
C PHE A 201 -14.94 8.18 3.81
N LEU A 202 -14.66 7.09 4.52
CA LEU A 202 -13.95 7.16 5.79
C LEU A 202 -12.48 7.54 5.61
N LEU A 203 -11.83 6.98 4.59
CA LEU A 203 -10.47 7.38 4.23
C LEU A 203 -10.39 8.88 3.95
N ASP A 204 -11.24 9.39 3.04
CA ASP A 204 -11.32 10.81 2.69
C ASP A 204 -11.71 11.67 3.89
N HIS A 205 -12.69 11.25 4.68
CA HIS A 205 -13.10 11.99 5.87
C HIS A 205 -11.96 12.08 6.88
N THR A 206 -11.23 10.99 7.12
CA THR A 206 -10.11 10.96 8.06
C THR A 206 -8.96 11.84 7.60
N LEU A 207 -8.54 11.70 6.34
CA LEU A 207 -7.36 12.39 5.83
C LEU A 207 -7.62 13.85 5.43
N LEU A 208 -8.81 14.16 4.91
CA LEU A 208 -9.11 15.49 4.33
C LEU A 208 -10.00 16.36 5.22
N SER A 209 -10.87 15.74 6.04
CA SER A 209 -11.79 16.49 6.92
C SER A 209 -11.31 16.55 8.37
N VAL A 210 -10.87 15.42 8.94
CA VAL A 210 -10.37 15.36 10.33
C VAL A 210 -8.95 15.89 10.39
N ALA A 211 -8.04 15.35 9.58
CA ALA A 211 -6.68 15.84 9.42
C ALA A 211 -6.60 17.02 8.41
N LYS A 212 -7.53 17.96 8.53
CA LYS A 212 -7.67 19.06 7.57
C LYS A 212 -6.36 19.83 7.39
N GLY A 213 -5.96 20.04 6.15
CA GLY A 213 -4.73 20.75 5.80
C GLY A 213 -3.45 19.91 5.89
N LYS A 214 -3.51 18.68 6.43
CA LYS A 214 -2.33 17.80 6.53
C LYS A 214 -2.12 16.94 5.28
N TRP A 215 -3.16 16.69 4.50
CA TRP A 215 -3.10 15.91 3.27
C TRP A 215 -3.80 16.62 2.13
N GLU A 216 -3.28 16.40 0.92
CA GLU A 216 -4.04 16.62 -0.29
C GLU A 216 -4.24 15.30 -1.05
N LYS A 217 -5.34 15.21 -1.78
CA LYS A 217 -5.61 14.08 -2.67
C LYS A 217 -5.04 14.40 -4.05
N VAL A 218 -4.02 13.66 -4.45
CA VAL A 218 -3.30 13.84 -5.72
C VAL A 218 -4.04 13.13 -6.86
N PHE A 219 -4.49 11.91 -6.62
CA PHE A 219 -5.15 11.09 -7.64
C PHE A 219 -6.17 10.15 -7.00
N SER A 220 -7.24 9.84 -7.73
CA SER A 220 -8.32 8.97 -7.25
C SER A 220 -8.99 8.32 -8.45
N GLN A 221 -9.11 7.00 -8.40
CA GLN A 221 -9.82 6.19 -9.38
C GLN A 221 -10.64 5.14 -8.63
N ASP A 222 -11.95 5.30 -8.63
CA ASP A 222 -12.86 4.52 -7.78
C ASP A 222 -13.05 3.07 -8.28
N SER A 223 -12.65 2.79 -9.51
CA SER A 223 -12.73 1.46 -10.08
C SER A 223 -12.03 1.42 -11.44
N ARG A 224 -11.08 0.50 -11.61
CA ARG A 224 -10.45 0.14 -12.87
C ARG A 224 -10.38 -1.38 -12.99
N TRP A 225 -10.62 -1.87 -14.20
CA TRP A 225 -10.31 -3.25 -14.55
C TRP A 225 -8.85 -3.34 -15.00
N TRP A 226 -8.10 -4.23 -14.37
CA TRP A 226 -6.88 -4.79 -14.92
C TRP A 226 -7.24 -6.08 -15.62
N ARG A 227 -6.98 -6.12 -16.92
CA ARG A 227 -7.22 -7.29 -17.78
C ARG A 227 -5.87 -7.85 -18.15
N ARG A 228 -5.63 -9.11 -17.80
CA ARG A 228 -4.34 -9.76 -18.05
C ARG A 228 -4.20 -10.05 -19.54
N GLU A 229 -3.09 -9.63 -20.12
CA GLU A 229 -2.66 -10.11 -21.44
C GLU A 229 -2.10 -11.52 -21.28
N ALA A 230 -2.96 -12.53 -21.42
CA ALA A 230 -2.61 -13.91 -21.10
C ALA A 230 -1.44 -14.47 -21.91
N ALA A 231 -1.16 -13.90 -23.09
CA ALA A 231 -0.03 -14.26 -23.93
C ALA A 231 1.33 -13.75 -23.40
N ARG A 232 1.34 -12.70 -22.56
CA ARG A 232 2.57 -12.04 -22.08
C ARG A 232 2.83 -12.25 -20.60
N LEU A 233 1.78 -12.42 -19.81
CA LEU A 233 1.88 -12.52 -18.36
C LEU A 233 1.12 -13.75 -17.89
N SER A 234 1.86 -14.79 -17.51
CA SER A 234 1.33 -16.03 -16.94
C SER A 234 2.12 -16.41 -15.70
N TYR A 235 1.43 -16.86 -14.67
CA TYR A 235 2.03 -17.50 -13.50
C TYR A 235 1.30 -18.83 -13.33
N ASP A 236 2.04 -19.92 -13.41
CA ASP A 236 1.49 -21.27 -13.29
C ASP A 236 2.07 -21.89 -12.02
N VAL A 237 1.22 -22.06 -11.01
CA VAL A 237 1.61 -22.59 -9.70
C VAL A 237 1.03 -23.99 -9.47
N GLY A 238 0.51 -24.62 -10.52
CA GLY A 238 -0.20 -25.90 -10.47
C GLY A 238 -1.66 -25.78 -10.94
N GLU A 239 -2.39 -26.89 -10.88
CA GLU A 239 -3.77 -26.98 -11.38
C GLU A 239 -4.69 -25.95 -10.69
N GLY A 240 -5.17 -24.97 -11.46
CA GLY A 240 -6.17 -23.99 -11.02
C GLY A 240 -5.63 -22.76 -10.28
N ALA A 241 -4.31 -22.62 -10.12
CA ALA A 241 -3.71 -21.44 -9.48
C ALA A 241 -2.91 -20.62 -10.50
N GLY A 242 -3.38 -19.40 -10.79
CA GLY A 242 -2.70 -18.48 -11.70
C GLY A 242 -3.15 -17.04 -11.56
N LEU A 243 -2.60 -16.16 -12.40
CA LEU A 243 -2.98 -14.74 -12.40
C LEU A 243 -4.38 -14.54 -13.01
N GLU A 244 -5.18 -13.72 -12.36
CA GLU A 244 -6.57 -13.44 -12.74
C GLU A 244 -6.78 -11.97 -13.11
N ASP A 245 -7.82 -11.70 -13.90
CA ASP A 245 -8.32 -10.35 -14.11
C ASP A 245 -8.81 -9.79 -12.76
N MET A 246 -8.49 -8.54 -12.48
CA MET A 246 -8.84 -7.93 -11.19
C MET A 246 -9.44 -6.55 -11.40
N ARG A 247 -10.46 -6.23 -10.61
CA ARG A 247 -10.96 -4.87 -10.47
C ARG A 247 -10.38 -4.26 -9.19
N PHE A 248 -9.83 -3.07 -9.29
CA PHE A 248 -9.22 -2.36 -8.16
C PHE A 248 -9.65 -0.89 -8.15
N GLN A 249 -9.55 -0.25 -7.00
CA GLN A 249 -9.60 1.20 -6.84
C GLN A 249 -8.24 1.68 -6.35
N LEU A 250 -7.91 2.94 -6.66
CA LEU A 250 -6.62 3.53 -6.35
C LEU A 250 -6.80 4.97 -5.86
N HIS A 251 -6.22 5.29 -4.72
CA HIS A 251 -6.24 6.64 -4.13
C HIS A 251 -4.83 7.04 -3.71
N ILE A 252 -4.38 8.22 -4.13
CA ILE A 252 -3.06 8.77 -3.81
C ILE A 252 -3.25 10.06 -3.04
N TYR A 253 -2.58 10.17 -1.90
CA TYR A 253 -2.53 11.37 -1.08
C TYR A 253 -1.07 11.80 -0.90
N ARG A 254 -0.84 13.10 -0.80
CA ARG A 254 0.47 13.67 -0.47
C ARG A 254 0.38 14.40 0.87
N ARG A 255 1.33 14.12 1.77
CA ARG A 255 1.46 14.82 3.04
C ARG A 255 1.93 16.25 2.76
N LEU A 256 1.23 17.22 3.33
CA LEU A 256 1.55 18.65 3.20
C LEU A 256 2.46 19.12 4.34
N ASP A 257 3.14 20.24 4.15
CA ASP A 257 3.76 20.96 5.27
C ASP A 257 2.67 21.45 6.24
N GLU A 258 3.02 21.56 7.52
CA GLU A 258 2.13 22.19 8.52
C GLU A 258 1.95 23.70 8.28
#